data_AF-A0A031K182-F1
#
_entry.id   AF-A0A031K182-F1
#
_cell.length_a   1.000
_cell.length_b   1.000
_cell.length_c   1.000
_cell.angle_alpha   90.00
_cell.angle_beta   90.00
_cell.angle_gamma   90.00
#
_symmetry.space_group_name_H-M   'P 1'
#
loop_
_entity.id
_entity.type
_entity.pdbx_description
1 polymer ?
#
loop_
_entity_poly.entity_id
_entity_poly.type
_entity_poly.pdbx_seq_one_letter_code
_entity_poly.pdbx_strand_id
1 'polypeptide(L)'
;MSGFARGASLAIVVGLTAFLLYAFATGEVIPDQLHVWSVVWGLYVWADAYSGFLLFSLIIYAYERNLTLVVVLFIVTCCTGNMVNAAWLLWRGPDLLRRIQSHSTRISS
;
A
#
# COMPACT_ATOMS: atom_id res chain seq x y z
N MET A 1 11.92 -3.82 14.40
CA MET A 1 11.20 -2.53 14.62
C MET A 1 10.83 -2.44 16.08
N SER A 2 10.97 -1.27 16.70
CA SER A 2 10.45 -1.02 18.05
C SER A 2 8.92 -1.12 18.05
N GLY A 3 8.33 -1.53 19.18
CA GLY A 3 6.86 -1.65 19.31
C GLY A 3 6.12 -0.34 18.99
N PHE A 4 6.77 0.80 19.26
CA PHE A 4 6.28 2.13 18.93
C PHE A 4 6.06 2.34 17.42
N ALA A 5 7.02 1.97 16.58
CA ALA A 5 6.89 2.13 15.12
C ALA A 5 5.73 1.28 14.56
N ARG A 6 5.51 0.08 15.11
CA ARG A 6 4.38 -0.79 14.71
C ARG A 6 3.05 -0.19 15.16
N GLY A 7 2.98 0.35 16.38
CA GLY A 7 1.80 1.04 16.90
C GLY A 7 1.44 2.29 16.08
N ALA A 8 2.43 3.12 15.75
CA ALA A 8 2.22 4.32 14.93
C ALA A 8 1.72 3.97 13.52
N SER A 9 2.30 2.94 12.90
CA SER A 9 1.85 2.44 11.59
C SER A 9 0.40 1.98 11.62
N LEU A 10 0.04 1.20 12.65
CA LEU A 10 -1.31 0.69 12.83
C LEU A 10 -2.31 1.84 13.05
N ALA A 11 -1.96 2.81 13.89
CA ALA A 11 -2.78 3.98 14.16
C ALA A 11 -3.04 4.82 12.90
N ILE A 12 -2.01 5.02 12.06
CA ILE A 12 -2.14 5.74 10.79
C ILE A 12 -3.08 4.98 9.84
N VAL A 13 -2.91 3.67 9.68
CA VAL A 13 -3.76 2.84 8.82
C VAL A 13 -5.21 2.88 9.30
N VAL A 14 -5.44 2.63 10.60
CA VAL A 14 -6.80 2.60 11.17
C VAL A 14 -7.45 3.98 11.07
N GLY A 15 -6.73 5.05 11.42
CA GLY A 15 -7.26 6.41 11.39
C GLY A 15 -7.64 6.87 9.98
N LEU A 16 -6.78 6.62 8.99
CA LEU A 16 -7.07 6.99 7.61
C LEU A 16 -8.12 6.08 6.96
N THR A 17 -8.19 4.80 7.34
CA THR A 17 -9.29 3.91 6.92
C THR A 17 -10.63 4.39 7.49
N ALA A 18 -10.67 4.80 8.76
CA ALA A 18 -11.88 5.35 9.37
C ALA A 18 -12.30 6.67 8.70
N PHE A 19 -11.33 7.52 8.36
CA PHE A 19 -11.58 8.76 7.62
C PHE A 19 -12.12 8.49 6.21
N LEU A 20 -11.57 7.51 5.50
CA LEU A 20 -12.10 7.07 4.20
C LEU A 20 -13.55 6.58 4.34
N LEU A 21 -13.83 5.70 5.29
CA LEU A 21 -15.19 5.21 5.53
C LEU A 21 -16.17 6.35 5.86
N TYR A 22 -15.73 7.33 6.65
CA TYR A 22 -16.51 8.54 6.94
C TYR A 22 -16.78 9.36 5.68
N ALA A 23 -15.76 9.59 4.84
CA ALA A 23 -15.89 10.33 3.59
C ALA A 23 -16.83 9.61 2.59
N PHE A 24 -16.74 8.28 2.49
CA PHE A 24 -17.65 7.48 1.67
C PHE A 24 -19.10 7.50 2.19
N ALA A 25 -19.30 7.59 3.51
CA ALA A 25 -20.63 7.62 4.12
C ALA A 25 -21.30 9.01 4.07
N THR A 26 -20.50 10.08 4.02
CA THR A 26 -21.00 11.46 4.10
C THR A 26 -20.90 12.24 2.78
N GLY A 27 -20.04 11.82 1.85
CA GLY A 27 -19.84 12.48 0.56
C GLY A 27 -20.75 11.95 -0.55
N GLU A 28 -21.01 12.78 -1.56
CA GLU A 28 -21.64 12.35 -2.80
C GLU A 28 -20.61 11.70 -3.74
N VAL A 29 -20.17 10.49 -3.37
CA VAL A 29 -19.04 9.77 -3.99
C VAL A 29 -19.20 9.59 -5.50
N ILE A 30 -20.42 9.31 -5.97
CA ILE A 30 -20.70 9.00 -7.37
C ILE A 30 -20.53 10.23 -8.28
N PRO A 31 -21.21 11.38 -8.03
CA PRO A 31 -21.01 12.57 -8.85
C PRO A 31 -19.58 13.13 -8.74
N ASP A 32 -18.95 13.06 -7.57
CA ASP A 32 -17.55 13.51 -7.40
C ASP A 32 -16.59 12.61 -8.20
N GLN A 33 -16.79 11.30 -8.23
CA GLN A 33 -16.01 10.40 -9.08
C GLN A 33 -16.22 10.72 -10.56
N LEU A 34 -17.46 10.92 -11.01
CA LEU A 34 -17.73 11.26 -12.41
C LEU A 34 -17.06 12.58 -12.81
N HIS A 35 -17.00 13.56 -11.90
CA HIS A 35 -16.25 14.79 -12.13
C HIS A 35 -14.75 14.53 -12.27
N VAL A 36 -14.14 13.74 -11.39
CA VAL A 36 -12.72 13.37 -11.48
C VAL A 36 -12.40 12.67 -12.80
N TRP A 37 -13.28 11.79 -13.29
CA TRP A 37 -13.10 11.11 -14.58
C TRP A 37 -13.22 12.03 -15.80
N SER A 38 -13.88 13.19 -15.64
CA SER A 38 -14.02 14.18 -16.72
C SER A 38 -12.80 15.09 -16.89
N VAL A 39 -11.88 15.12 -15.92
CA VAL A 39 -10.69 15.97 -15.94
C VAL A 39 -9.45 15.14 -16.25
N VAL A 40 -8.60 15.63 -17.16
CA VAL A 40 -7.34 14.96 -17.57
C VAL A 40 -6.46 14.61 -16.37
N TRP A 41 -6.37 15.52 -15.39
CA TRP A 41 -5.61 15.28 -14.16
C TRP A 41 -6.20 14.16 -13.30
N GLY A 42 -7.52 14.02 -13.26
CA GLY A 42 -8.15 12.93 -12.53
C GLY A 42 -7.81 11.57 -13.14
N LEU A 43 -7.85 11.45 -14.47
CA LEU A 43 -7.38 10.24 -15.18
C LEU A 43 -5.92 9.92 -14.87
N TYR A 44 -5.05 10.94 -14.81
CA TYR A 44 -3.64 10.78 -14.49
C TYR A 44 -3.43 10.29 -13.05
N VAL A 45 -4.15 10.86 -12.08
CA VAL A 45 -4.12 10.44 -10.67
C VAL A 45 -4.60 9.00 -10.50
N TRP A 46 -5.65 8.60 -11.22
CA TRP A 46 -6.12 7.21 -11.21
C TRP A 46 -5.09 6.26 -11.83
N ALA A 47 -4.49 6.63 -12.96
CA ALA A 47 -3.44 5.83 -13.59
C ALA A 47 -2.21 5.65 -12.66
N ASP A 48 -1.78 6.73 -11.99
CA ASP A 48 -0.71 6.69 -11.00
C ASP A 48 -1.07 5.77 -9.81
N ALA A 49 -2.26 5.91 -9.24
CA ALA A 49 -2.74 5.06 -8.15
C ALA A 49 -2.76 3.56 -8.53
N TYR A 50 -3.32 3.21 -9.69
CA TYR A 50 -3.40 1.82 -10.16
C TYR A 50 -2.02 1.26 -10.53
N SER A 51 -1.15 2.05 -11.15
CA SER A 51 0.22 1.63 -11.43
C SER A 51 1.00 1.37 -10.14
N GLY A 52 0.78 2.19 -9.11
CA GLY A 52 1.30 1.97 -7.75
C GLY A 52 0.81 0.65 -7.13
N PHE A 53 -0.49 0.33 -7.26
CA PHE A 53 -1.03 -0.95 -6.79
C PHE A 53 -0.40 -2.14 -7.50
N LEU A 54 -0.26 -2.05 -8.82
CA LEU A 54 0.33 -3.12 -9.64
C LEU A 54 1.80 -3.33 -9.28
N LEU A 55 2.57 -2.25 -9.16
CA LEU A 55 3.97 -2.29 -8.75
C LEU A 55 4.14 -2.95 -7.37
N PHE A 56 3.33 -2.54 -6.40
CA PHE A 56 3.39 -3.09 -5.05
C PHE A 56 2.94 -4.54 -4.97
N SER A 57 1.90 -4.92 -5.72
CA SER A 57 1.45 -6.31 -5.83
C SER A 57 2.57 -7.20 -6.37
N LEU A 58 3.33 -6.71 -7.35
CA LEU A 58 4.47 -7.43 -7.93
C LEU A 58 5.61 -7.61 -6.92
N ILE A 59 5.87 -6.60 -6.07
CA ILE A 59 6.85 -6.68 -4.97
C ILE A 59 6.39 -7.67 -3.90
N ILE A 60 5.12 -7.64 -3.50
CA ILE A 60 4.55 -8.57 -2.52
C ILE A 60 4.60 -9.99 -3.07
N TYR A 61 4.24 -10.20 -4.34
CA TYR A 61 4.32 -11.49 -5.03
C TYR A 61 5.76 -12.02 -5.09
N ALA A 62 6.73 -11.17 -5.44
CA ALA A 62 8.13 -11.57 -5.50
C ALA A 62 8.70 -11.97 -4.13
N TYR A 63 8.15 -11.41 -3.05
CA TYR A 63 8.68 -11.59 -1.70
C TYR A 63 7.91 -12.64 -0.88
N GLU A 64 6.65 -12.89 -1.20
CA GLU A 64 5.82 -13.90 -0.51
C GLU A 64 5.71 -15.22 -1.23
N ARG A 65 6.07 -16.29 -0.50
CA ARG A 65 5.85 -17.68 -0.96
C ARG A 65 4.39 -18.13 -0.89
N ASN A 66 3.54 -17.43 -0.13
CA ASN A 66 2.14 -17.82 0.05
C ASN A 66 1.23 -16.97 -0.84
N LEU A 67 0.81 -17.55 -1.96
CA LEU A 67 -0.10 -16.95 -2.96
C LEU A 67 -1.40 -16.42 -2.35
N THR A 68 -1.97 -17.11 -1.37
CA THR A 68 -3.21 -16.67 -0.71
C THR A 68 -3.01 -15.33 0.00
N LEU A 69 -1.88 -15.15 0.66
CA LEU A 69 -1.54 -13.91 1.37
C LEU A 69 -1.33 -12.76 0.38
N VAL A 70 -0.69 -13.03 -0.76
CA VAL A 70 -0.53 -12.06 -1.86
C VAL A 70 -1.89 -11.60 -2.39
N VAL A 71 -2.80 -12.53 -2.66
CA VAL A 71 -4.14 -12.21 -3.19
C VAL A 71 -4.96 -11.41 -2.18
N VAL A 72 -4.92 -11.81 -0.90
CA VAL A 72 -5.62 -11.05 0.16
C VAL A 72 -5.07 -9.64 0.28
N LEU A 73 -3.74 -9.48 0.30
CA LEU A 73 -3.12 -8.15 0.34
C LEU A 73 -3.45 -7.33 -0.89
N PHE A 74 -3.49 -7.94 -2.08
CA PHE A 74 -3.87 -7.25 -3.31
C PHE A 74 -5.30 -6.73 -3.25
N ILE A 75 -6.26 -7.56 -2.84
CA ILE A 75 -7.68 -7.17 -2.70
C ILE A 75 -7.80 -6.03 -1.69
N VAL A 76 -7.13 -6.15 -0.54
CA VAL A 76 -7.15 -5.12 0.50
C VAL A 76 -6.51 -3.82 -0.02
N THR A 77 -5.41 -3.89 -0.76
CA THR A 77 -4.78 -2.73 -1.41
C THR A 77 -5.70 -2.07 -2.44
N CYS A 78 -6.47 -2.83 -3.22
CA CYS A 78 -7.45 -2.25 -4.15
C CYS A 78 -8.57 -1.50 -3.41
N CYS A 79 -8.97 -1.96 -2.22
CA CYS A 79 -10.04 -1.34 -1.43
C CYS A 79 -9.56 -0.16 -0.58
N THR A 80 -8.38 -0.28 0.05
CA THR A 80 -7.84 0.70 1.01
C THR A 80 -6.77 1.59 0.40
N GLY A 81 -6.39 1.35 -0.86
CA GLY A 81 -5.36 2.06 -1.58
C GLY A 81 -3.93 1.74 -1.12
N ASN A 82 -3.01 2.70 -1.32
CA ASN A 82 -1.57 2.54 -1.08
C ASN A 82 -1.19 2.50 0.42
N MET A 83 -2.16 2.64 1.30
CA MET A 83 -1.96 2.68 2.75
C MET A 83 -1.48 1.33 3.30
N VAL A 84 -2.10 0.27 2.80
CA VAL A 84 -1.80 -1.11 3.21
C VAL A 84 -0.48 -1.55 2.61
N ASN A 85 -0.18 -1.14 1.37
CA ASN A 85 1.13 -1.26 0.74
C ASN A 85 2.23 -0.60 1.59
N ALA A 86 2.02 0.66 2.00
CA ALA A 86 2.98 1.38 2.84
C ALA A 86 3.18 0.70 4.20
N ALA A 87 2.11 0.23 4.84
CA ALA A 87 2.19 -0.49 6.11
C ALA A 87 2.92 -1.84 5.97
N TRP A 88 2.67 -2.57 4.87
CA TRP A 88 3.38 -3.81 4.56
C TRP A 88 4.86 -3.55 4.31
N LEU A 89 5.20 -2.49 3.57
CA LEU A 89 6.59 -2.10 3.33
C LEU A 89 7.28 -1.69 4.62
N LEU A 90 6.60 -0.97 5.51
CA LEU A 90 7.16 -0.60 6.81
C LEU A 90 7.42 -1.83 7.67
N TRP A 91 6.49 -2.81 7.65
CA TRP A 91 6.59 -4.05 8.42
C TRP A 91 7.72 -4.96 7.93
N ARG A 92 7.89 -5.10 6.61
CA ARG A 92 8.90 -5.99 6.00
C ARG A 92 10.19 -5.30 5.59
N GLY A 93 10.21 -3.98 5.53
CA GLY A 93 11.37 -3.15 5.22
C GLY A 93 12.62 -3.48 6.05
N PRO A 94 12.54 -3.72 7.38
CA PRO A 94 13.72 -4.08 8.17
C PRO A 94 14.33 -5.43 7.78
N ASP A 95 13.50 -6.41 7.42
CA ASP A 95 13.98 -7.73 7.00
C ASP A 95 14.53 -7.69 5.56
N LEU A 96 13.94 -6.86 4.69
CA LEU A 96 14.48 -6.53 3.37
C LEU A 96 15.85 -5.87 3.48
N LEU A 97 15.99 -4.84 4.33
CA LEU A 97 17.25 -4.15 4.60
C LEU A 97 18.32 -5.10 5.14
N ARG A 98 17.96 -5.98 6.08
CA ARG A 98 18.88 -7.00 6.59
C ARG A 98 19.35 -7.96 5.50
N ARG A 99 18.46 -8.40 4.61
CA ARG A 99 18.82 -9.26 3.47
C ARG A 99 19.71 -8.55 2.46
N ILE A 100 19.41 -7.31 2.12
CA ILE A 100 20.24 -6.49 1.22
C ILE A 100 21.63 -6.27 1.81
N GLN A 101 21.72 -5.92 3.10
CA GLN A 101 23.00 -5.74 3.80
C GLN A 101 23.82 -7.04 3.85
N SER A 102 23.15 -8.19 4.07
CA SER A 102 23.81 -9.51 4.07
C SER A 102 24.31 -9.95 2.69
N HIS A 103 23.64 -9.53 1.61
CA HIS A 103 24.11 -9.79 0.25
C HIS A 103 25.23 -8.84 -0.17
N SER A 104 25.21 -7.58 0.29
CA SER A 104 26.25 -6.60 0.01
C SER A 104 27.61 -6.97 0.62
N THR A 105 27.63 -7.65 1.76
CA THR A 105 28.87 -8.10 2.43
C THR A 105 29.50 -9.33 1.76
N ARG A 106 28.72 -10.10 0.98
CA ARG A 106 29.19 -11.32 0.30
C ARG A 106 29.84 -11.06 -1.06
N ILE A 107 29.66 -9.86 -1.61
CA ILE A 107 30.23 -9.45 -2.91
C ILE A 107 31.58 -8.75 -2.72
N SER A 108 31.89 -8.26 -1.52
CA SER A 108 33.15 -7.57 -1.18
C SER A 108 34.21 -8.47 -0.53
N SER A 109 34.02 -9.79 -0.52
CA SER A 109 34.95 -10.80 0.01
C SER A 109 35.30 -11.79 -1.08
#